data_AF-A0A851Y109-F1
#
_entry.id   AF-A0A851Y109-F1
#
_cell.length_a   1.000
_cell.length_b   1.000
_cell.length_c   1.000
_cell.angle_alpha   90.00
_cell.angle_beta   90.00
_cell.angle_gamma   90.00
#
_symmetry.space_group_name_H-M   'P 1'
#
loop_
_entity.id
_entity.type
_entity.pdbx_description
1 polymer ?
#
loop_
_entity_poly.entity_id
_entity_poly.type
_entity_poly.pdbx_seq_one_letter_code
_entity_poly.pdbx_strand_id
1 'polypeptide(L)'
;MCKEKLKAANCDLQITNAQTKEEYTEDALIPRNSLVVVKRIPVGGVKATSKTYNMCLFFAEQMDDESSASISLAQLSKTANLAEANASEEDKIKAMMIQSCREYDPVNYMKKPLGTPPPSYICFRCGKPGHYRRDCPRNGDKNVESVPRLKRSTGIPRSFMIEVKDPNTKGAMLTNTGKYAIPIINAEAYARGKRERPPFLPEEPSSSSSDGPIPDELLCLICKDIMTDAAILPCCGSSYCDECIRQALLESEEYTCPACHQTDVSLDALVANQSLRQVV
;
A
#
# COMPACT_ATOMS: atom_id res chain seq x y z
N MET A 1 -5.71 -29.90 10.35
CA MET A 1 -6.83 -29.12 9.77
C MET A 1 -6.28 -27.93 8.99
N CYS A 2 -6.37 -27.94 7.66
CA CYS A 2 -5.93 -26.81 6.83
C CYS A 2 -6.97 -25.69 6.91
N LYS A 3 -6.59 -24.52 7.45
CA LYS A 3 -7.45 -23.34 7.51
C LYS A 3 -7.39 -22.62 6.16
N GLU A 4 -8.42 -22.77 5.34
CA GLU A 4 -8.58 -22.05 4.09
C GLU A 4 -8.96 -20.58 4.37
N LYS A 5 -8.22 -19.63 3.80
CA LYS A 5 -8.47 -18.19 4.00
C LYS A 5 -9.63 -17.74 3.08
N LEU A 6 -10.86 -17.90 3.54
CA LEU A 6 -12.04 -17.36 2.87
C LEU A 6 -12.00 -15.82 2.89
N LYS A 7 -12.33 -15.20 1.75
CA LYS A 7 -12.42 -13.73 1.63
C LYS A 7 -13.63 -13.22 2.43
N ALA A 8 -13.48 -12.07 3.07
CA ALA A 8 -14.51 -11.48 3.94
C ALA A 8 -15.89 -11.28 3.28
N ALA A 9 -15.95 -11.15 1.94
CA ALA A 9 -17.20 -11.01 1.19
C ALA A 9 -18.04 -12.29 1.09
N ASN A 10 -17.49 -13.45 1.45
CA ASN A 10 -18.16 -14.76 1.35
C ASN A 10 -18.52 -15.34 2.72
N CYS A 11 -18.41 -14.55 3.79
CA CYS A 11 -18.74 -14.97 5.14
C CYS A 11 -19.79 -14.02 5.74
N ASP A 12 -20.87 -14.60 6.24
CA ASP A 12 -21.86 -13.93 7.06
C ASP A 12 -21.36 -13.79 8.50
N LEU A 13 -21.89 -12.82 9.22
CA LEU A 13 -21.50 -12.53 10.60
C LEU A 13 -22.63 -12.93 11.55
N GLN A 14 -22.43 -14.04 12.28
CA GLN A 14 -23.36 -14.52 13.28
C GLN A 14 -22.96 -14.01 14.67
N ILE A 15 -23.88 -13.34 15.35
CA ILE A 15 -23.72 -12.85 16.73
C ILE A 15 -24.65 -13.67 17.64
N THR A 16 -24.09 -14.30 18.68
CA THR A 16 -24.85 -15.12 19.64
C THR A 16 -24.59 -14.69 21.07
N ASN A 17 -25.58 -14.81 21.95
CA ASN A 17 -25.37 -14.63 23.39
C ASN A 17 -24.54 -15.78 23.96
N ALA A 18 -23.47 -15.48 24.69
CA ALA A 18 -22.57 -16.49 25.24
C ALA A 18 -23.25 -17.45 26.23
N GLN A 19 -24.30 -16.98 26.92
CA GLN A 19 -24.98 -17.74 27.97
C GLN A 19 -26.23 -18.46 27.45
N THR A 20 -27.09 -17.78 26.69
CA THR A 20 -28.35 -18.35 26.19
C THR A 20 -28.22 -19.02 24.82
N LYS A 21 -27.11 -18.80 24.10
CA LYS A 21 -26.87 -19.25 22.71
C LYS A 21 -27.91 -18.73 21.70
N GLU A 22 -28.72 -17.76 22.09
CA GLU A 22 -29.69 -17.11 21.21
C GLU A 22 -28.95 -16.22 20.21
N GLU A 23 -29.40 -16.26 18.96
CA GLU A 23 -28.83 -15.51 17.84
C GLU A 23 -29.48 -14.13 17.74
N TYR A 24 -28.65 -13.09 17.67
CA TYR A 24 -29.10 -11.72 17.45
C TYR A 24 -29.13 -11.45 15.94
N THR A 25 -30.32 -11.15 15.41
CA THR A 25 -30.51 -10.68 14.02
C THR A 25 -30.10 -9.21 13.88
N GLU A 26 -29.93 -8.72 12.64
CA GLU A 26 -29.31 -7.41 12.29
C GLU A 26 -29.90 -6.19 13.01
N ASP A 27 -31.15 -6.25 13.49
CA ASP A 27 -31.84 -5.16 14.20
C ASP A 27 -32.11 -5.43 15.70
N ALA A 28 -31.53 -6.48 16.29
CA ALA A 28 -31.81 -6.87 17.67
C ALA A 28 -31.00 -6.04 18.70
N LEU A 29 -31.68 -5.46 19.69
CA LEU A 29 -31.06 -4.71 20.77
C LEU A 29 -30.34 -5.65 21.76
N ILE A 30 -29.03 -5.47 21.89
CA ILE A 30 -28.19 -6.24 22.83
C ILE A 30 -28.21 -5.54 24.21
N PRO A 31 -28.68 -6.19 25.29
CA PRO A 31 -28.71 -5.61 26.62
C PRO A 31 -27.32 -5.23 27.15
N ARG A 32 -27.22 -4.14 27.90
CA ARG A 32 -25.96 -3.73 28.56
C ARG A 32 -25.51 -4.84 29.51
N ASN A 33 -24.20 -5.15 29.51
CA ASN A 33 -23.54 -6.19 30.30
C ASN A 33 -23.80 -7.65 29.85
N SER A 34 -24.31 -7.87 28.63
CA SER A 34 -24.37 -9.22 28.04
C SER A 34 -23.06 -9.56 27.32
N LEU A 35 -22.62 -10.82 27.44
CA LEU A 35 -21.46 -11.34 26.71
C LEU A 35 -21.92 -11.93 25.38
N VAL A 36 -21.30 -11.51 24.28
CA VAL A 36 -21.63 -11.99 22.93
C VAL A 36 -20.46 -12.71 22.28
N VAL A 37 -20.77 -13.76 21.54
CA VAL A 37 -19.83 -14.55 20.73
C VAL A 37 -20.09 -14.22 19.26
N VAL A 38 -19.07 -13.68 18.59
CA VAL A 38 -19.12 -13.31 17.17
C VAL A 38 -18.38 -14.37 16.35
N LYS A 39 -19.05 -14.95 15.36
CA LYS A 39 -18.48 -15.96 14.45
C LYS A 39 -18.75 -15.58 13.00
N ARG A 40 -17.79 -15.85 12.13
CA ARG A 40 -17.96 -15.72 10.67
C ARG A 40 -18.34 -17.07 10.09
N ILE A 41 -19.51 -17.16 9.46
CA ILE A 41 -20.04 -18.40 8.88
C ILE A 41 -20.06 -18.24 7.36
N PRO A 42 -19.53 -19.18 6.57
CA PRO A 42 -19.63 -19.10 5.12
C PRO A 42 -21.10 -19.15 4.69
N VAL A 43 -21.54 -18.17 3.88
CA VAL A 43 -22.92 -18.13 3.36
C VAL A 43 -23.09 -19.23 2.31
N GLY A 44 -24.23 -19.93 2.36
CA GLY A 44 -24.47 -21.22 1.72
C GLY A 44 -23.95 -21.42 0.29
N GLY A 45 -23.41 -22.61 0.04
CA GLY A 45 -23.28 -23.18 -1.30
C GLY A 45 -22.14 -22.65 -2.16
N VAL A 46 -20.99 -22.30 -1.57
CA VAL A 46 -19.78 -22.05 -2.36
C VAL A 46 -19.32 -23.39 -2.95
N LYS A 47 -19.77 -23.70 -4.17
CA LYS A 47 -19.06 -24.67 -5.02
C LYS A 47 -17.62 -24.18 -5.06
N ALA A 48 -16.71 -24.99 -4.51
CA ALA A 48 -15.29 -24.71 -4.56
C ALA A 48 -14.95 -24.26 -5.98
N THR A 49 -14.54 -22.99 -6.15
CA THR A 49 -14.00 -22.58 -7.43
C THR A 49 -12.66 -23.28 -7.52
N SER A 50 -12.68 -24.46 -8.11
CA SER A 50 -11.55 -25.31 -8.37
C SER A 50 -10.55 -24.59 -9.26
N LYS A 51 -9.77 -23.66 -8.68
CA LYS A 51 -8.37 -23.50 -9.06
C LYS A 51 -7.58 -24.44 -8.18
N THR A 52 -7.79 -25.72 -8.48
CA THR A 52 -7.06 -26.84 -7.95
C THR A 52 -5.57 -26.65 -8.27
N TYR A 53 -4.79 -26.20 -7.28
CA TYR A 53 -3.62 -26.97 -6.90
C TYR A 53 -4.16 -28.27 -6.32
N ASN A 54 -3.86 -29.40 -6.96
CA ASN A 54 -4.35 -30.71 -6.56
C ASN A 54 -3.79 -31.05 -5.18
N MET A 55 -4.60 -30.81 -4.16
CA MET A 55 -4.50 -31.46 -2.85
C MET A 55 -5.93 -31.81 -2.41
N CYS A 56 -6.59 -32.70 -3.15
CA CYS A 56 -7.78 -33.41 -2.67
C CYS A 56 -7.28 -34.68 -1.97
N LEU A 57 -7.53 -34.87 -0.67
CA LEU A 57 -8.80 -35.38 -0.13
C LEU A 57 -9.32 -36.57 -0.96
N PHE A 58 -8.89 -37.76 -0.55
CA PHE A 58 -9.70 -38.97 -0.58
C PHE A 58 -9.80 -39.44 0.87
N PHE A 59 -10.79 -38.93 1.61
CA PHE A 59 -11.36 -39.69 2.72
C PHE A 59 -12.57 -40.40 2.12
N ALA A 60 -12.31 -41.61 1.61
CA ALA A 60 -13.36 -42.62 1.60
C ALA A 60 -13.39 -43.16 3.04
N GLU A 61 -14.52 -43.02 3.70
CA GLU A 61 -14.84 -43.86 4.85
C GLU A 61 -14.84 -45.31 4.36
N GLN A 62 -13.82 -46.06 4.74
CA GLN A 62 -13.86 -47.51 4.77
C GLN A 62 -13.49 -47.94 6.19
N MET A 63 -14.51 -48.40 6.91
CA MET A 63 -14.33 -49.37 7.97
C MET A 63 -13.93 -50.67 7.28
N ASP A 64 -12.69 -51.10 7.45
CA ASP A 64 -12.21 -52.47 7.21
C ASP A 64 -11.00 -52.62 8.15
N ASP A 65 -11.23 -53.20 9.32
CA ASP A 65 -11.01 -54.62 9.65
C ASP A 65 -9.54 -54.93 9.99
N GLU A 66 -9.41 -55.68 11.06
CA GLU A 66 -8.18 -56.02 11.74
C GLU A 66 -7.27 -56.86 10.85
N SER A 67 -6.26 -56.27 10.21
CA SER A 67 -5.20 -57.06 9.58
C SER A 67 -3.87 -56.33 9.54
N SER A 68 -2.87 -56.99 10.13
CA SER A 68 -1.47 -56.63 10.28
C SER A 68 -0.72 -56.61 8.95
N ALA A 69 -0.94 -55.58 8.12
CA ALA A 69 -0.13 -55.30 6.93
C ALA A 69 0.59 -53.94 7.05
N SER A 70 1.91 -53.95 6.83
CA SER A 70 2.75 -52.76 6.85
C SER A 70 2.43 -51.80 5.68
N ILE A 71 2.42 -50.50 5.96
CA ILE A 71 2.09 -49.46 4.96
C ILE A 71 3.22 -49.35 3.92
N SER A 72 2.89 -49.16 2.64
CA SER A 72 3.90 -48.99 1.59
C SER A 72 4.63 -47.63 1.67
N LEU A 73 5.89 -47.58 1.24
CA LEU A 73 6.74 -46.36 1.26
C LEU A 73 6.10 -45.16 0.53
N ALA A 74 5.37 -45.40 -0.56
CA ALA A 74 4.69 -44.36 -1.32
C ALA A 74 3.51 -43.73 -0.54
N GLN A 75 2.83 -44.51 0.30
CA GLN A 75 1.77 -44.03 1.18
C GLN A 75 2.37 -43.31 2.40
N LEU A 76 3.42 -43.87 3.01
CA LEU A 76 4.15 -43.24 4.13
C LEU A 76 4.72 -41.86 3.78
N SER A 77 5.30 -41.71 2.59
CA SER A 77 5.82 -40.39 2.15
C SER A 77 4.73 -39.32 2.01
N LYS A 78 3.43 -39.66 2.05
CA LYS A 78 2.30 -38.72 1.99
C LYS A 78 1.58 -38.53 3.33
N THR A 79 1.87 -39.36 4.34
CA THR A 79 1.25 -39.26 5.67
C THR A 79 1.89 -38.16 6.49
N ALA A 80 1.07 -37.32 7.15
CA ALA A 80 1.57 -36.20 7.96
C ALA A 80 2.22 -36.65 9.28
N ASN A 81 1.74 -37.74 9.88
CA ASN A 81 2.25 -38.28 11.14
C ASN A 81 3.01 -39.60 10.88
N LEU A 82 4.33 -39.51 10.69
CA LEU A 82 5.19 -40.69 10.51
C LEU A 82 5.40 -41.49 11.80
N ALA A 83 5.21 -40.86 12.97
CA ALA A 83 5.40 -41.49 14.28
C ALA A 83 4.39 -42.62 14.55
N GLU A 84 3.12 -42.39 14.19
CA GLU A 84 1.99 -43.30 14.44
C GLU A 84 1.79 -44.33 13.31
N ALA A 85 2.56 -44.24 12.22
CA ALA A 85 2.39 -45.12 11.07
C ALA A 85 2.94 -46.55 11.36
N ASN A 86 2.19 -47.58 10.95
CA ASN A 86 2.61 -48.99 11.06
C ASN A 86 3.59 -49.37 9.93
N ALA A 87 4.84 -48.95 10.08
CA ALA A 87 5.94 -49.23 9.14
C ALA A 87 7.25 -49.49 9.88
N SER A 88 8.21 -50.13 9.21
CA SER A 88 9.56 -50.31 9.74
C SER A 88 10.23 -48.96 10.02
N GLU A 89 11.12 -48.92 11.00
CA GLU A 89 11.84 -47.70 11.36
C GLU A 89 12.64 -47.16 10.17
N GLU A 90 13.20 -48.04 9.35
CA GLU A 90 13.95 -47.68 8.16
C GLU A 90 13.07 -46.99 7.11
N ASP A 91 11.83 -47.43 6.92
CA ASP A 91 10.91 -46.83 5.94
C ASP A 91 10.28 -45.54 6.47
N LYS A 92 10.11 -45.39 7.78
CA LYS A 92 9.79 -44.11 8.43
C LYS A 92 10.89 -43.07 8.20
N ILE A 93 12.15 -43.46 8.36
CA ILE A 93 13.31 -42.58 8.13
C ILE A 93 13.39 -42.19 6.65
N LYS A 94 13.22 -43.13 5.71
CA LYS A 94 13.19 -42.81 4.27
C LYS A 94 12.04 -41.89 3.90
N ALA A 95 10.83 -42.12 4.45
CA ALA A 95 9.68 -41.27 4.20
C ALA A 95 9.89 -39.85 4.72
N MET A 96 10.52 -39.70 5.90
CA MET A 96 10.93 -38.40 6.46
C MET A 96 11.91 -37.67 5.53
N MET A 97 12.94 -38.36 5.03
CA MET A 97 13.92 -37.80 4.08
C MET A 97 13.28 -37.39 2.75
N ILE A 98 12.28 -38.13 2.27
CA ILE A 98 11.55 -37.79 1.04
C ILE A 98 10.67 -36.55 1.28
N GLN A 99 9.96 -36.49 2.42
CA GLN A 99 9.10 -35.35 2.74
C GLN A 99 9.88 -34.05 2.89
N SER A 100 11.03 -34.09 3.56
CA SER A 100 11.89 -32.90 3.72
C SER A 100 12.48 -32.40 2.39
N CYS A 101 12.78 -33.31 1.45
CA CYS A 101 13.39 -32.96 0.17
C CYS A 101 12.38 -32.55 -0.93
N ARG A 102 11.10 -32.89 -0.80
CA ARG A 102 10.07 -32.61 -1.83
C ARG A 102 9.90 -31.14 -2.19
N GLU A 103 10.11 -30.24 -1.23
CA GLU A 103 10.02 -28.80 -1.50
C GLU A 103 11.19 -28.30 -2.35
N TYR A 104 12.33 -28.99 -2.29
CA TYR A 104 13.56 -28.70 -3.04
C TYR A 104 13.67 -29.50 -4.34
N ASP A 105 12.58 -30.10 -4.84
CA ASP A 105 12.61 -30.78 -6.13
C ASP A 105 12.79 -29.77 -7.28
N PRO A 106 13.65 -30.06 -8.28
CA PRO A 106 13.82 -29.24 -9.49
C PRO A 106 12.53 -28.86 -10.18
N VAL A 107 11.51 -29.71 -10.08
CA VAL A 107 10.19 -29.48 -10.68
C VAL A 107 9.44 -28.30 -10.04
N ASN A 108 9.73 -27.96 -8.78
CA ASN A 108 9.08 -26.89 -8.03
C ASN A 108 9.75 -25.52 -8.25
N TYR A 109 11.06 -25.47 -8.47
CA TYR A 109 11.80 -24.22 -8.67
C TYR A 109 12.21 -23.96 -10.14
N MET A 110 12.30 -25.00 -10.98
CA MET A 110 12.45 -24.82 -12.43
C MET A 110 11.10 -24.45 -13.03
N LYS A 111 11.05 -23.28 -13.66
CA LYS A 111 9.88 -22.86 -14.43
C LYS A 111 9.66 -23.86 -15.55
N LYS A 112 8.58 -24.64 -15.48
CA LYS A 112 8.17 -25.56 -16.54
C LYS A 112 8.24 -24.84 -17.90
N PRO A 113 8.76 -25.47 -18.97
CA PRO A 113 8.65 -24.91 -20.30
C PRO A 113 7.15 -24.71 -20.57
N LEU A 114 6.74 -23.44 -20.64
CA LEU A 114 5.37 -23.08 -20.92
C LEU A 114 5.07 -23.59 -22.34
N GLY A 115 4.27 -24.64 -22.44
CA GLY A 115 3.75 -25.14 -23.71
C GLY A 115 3.05 -24.03 -24.51
N THR A 116 2.77 -24.26 -25.79
CA THR A 116 2.24 -23.24 -26.73
C THR A 116 1.20 -22.33 -26.07
N PRO A 117 1.33 -21.00 -26.24
CA PRO A 117 0.46 -20.07 -25.56
C PRO A 117 -1.00 -20.25 -26.01
N PRO A 118 -1.97 -19.91 -25.15
CA PRO A 118 -3.39 -20.01 -25.48
C PRO A 118 -3.71 -19.17 -26.74
N PRO A 119 -4.76 -19.51 -27.51
CA PRO A 119 -5.12 -18.82 -28.76
C PRO A 119 -5.34 -17.30 -28.62
N SER A 120 -5.72 -16.84 -27.42
CA SER A 120 -5.91 -15.41 -27.11
C SER A 120 -4.61 -14.64 -26.81
N TYR A 121 -3.49 -15.33 -26.65
CA TYR A 121 -2.20 -14.70 -26.38
C TYR A 121 -1.59 -14.16 -27.67
N ILE A 122 -1.21 -12.90 -27.63
CA ILE A 122 -0.53 -12.19 -28.71
C ILE A 122 0.87 -11.79 -28.26
N CYS A 123 1.90 -12.18 -29.01
CA CYS A 123 3.30 -11.91 -28.68
C CYS A 123 3.55 -10.41 -28.49
N PHE A 124 4.22 -10.05 -27.39
CA PHE A 124 4.51 -8.65 -27.05
C PHE A 124 5.67 -8.03 -27.86
N ARG A 125 6.38 -8.81 -28.68
CA ARG A 125 7.40 -8.30 -29.60
C ARG A 125 6.81 -8.02 -30.98
N CYS A 126 6.13 -9.00 -31.58
CA CYS A 126 5.68 -8.91 -32.98
C CYS A 126 4.16 -8.79 -33.17
N GLY A 127 3.37 -8.86 -32.09
CA GLY A 127 1.90 -8.76 -32.17
C GLY A 127 1.19 -10.01 -32.69
N LYS A 128 1.91 -11.01 -33.24
CA LYS A 128 1.30 -12.23 -33.77
C LYS A 128 0.95 -13.23 -32.65
N PRO A 129 -0.20 -13.93 -32.76
CA PRO A 129 -0.55 -14.99 -31.82
C PRO A 129 0.31 -16.26 -32.01
N GLY A 130 0.23 -17.19 -31.07
CA GLY A 130 0.78 -18.56 -31.21
C GLY A 130 2.20 -18.81 -30.67
N HIS A 131 2.91 -17.79 -30.16
CA HIS A 131 4.21 -17.97 -29.50
C HIS A 131 4.41 -16.95 -28.39
N TYR A 132 5.17 -17.31 -27.34
CA TYR A 132 5.52 -16.38 -26.27
C TYR A 132 6.58 -15.38 -26.72
N ARG A 133 6.72 -14.28 -25.99
CA ARG A 133 7.74 -13.25 -26.24
C ARG A 133 9.18 -13.81 -26.37
N ARG A 134 9.47 -14.93 -25.70
CA ARG A 134 10.80 -15.59 -25.72
C ARG A 134 11.06 -16.33 -27.03
N ASP A 135 10.03 -16.97 -27.58
CA ASP A 135 10.09 -17.79 -28.78
C ASP A 135 9.68 -17.00 -30.03
N CYS A 136 9.92 -15.68 -30.02
CA CYS A 136 9.55 -14.81 -31.12
C CYS A 136 10.49 -15.03 -32.31
N PRO A 137 9.99 -15.37 -33.52
CA PRO A 137 10.84 -15.55 -34.69
C PRO A 137 11.56 -14.26 -35.12
N ARG A 138 11.12 -13.09 -34.62
CA ARG A 138 11.71 -11.77 -34.84
C ARG A 138 12.68 -11.36 -33.71
N ASN A 139 13.17 -12.29 -32.89
CA ASN A 139 13.95 -11.99 -31.66
C ASN A 139 15.25 -11.19 -31.92
N GLY A 140 15.80 -11.24 -33.14
CA GLY A 140 17.07 -10.58 -33.52
C GLY A 140 16.95 -9.16 -34.10
N ASP A 141 15.78 -8.72 -34.57
CA ASP A 141 15.66 -7.43 -35.23
C ASP A 141 15.35 -6.33 -34.21
N LYS A 142 16.38 -5.59 -33.79
CA LYS A 142 16.26 -4.40 -32.91
C LYS A 142 15.44 -3.25 -33.52
N ASN A 143 15.03 -3.38 -34.79
CA ASN A 143 14.39 -2.33 -35.59
C ASN A 143 12.87 -2.50 -35.74
N VAL A 144 12.26 -3.51 -35.12
CA VAL A 144 10.78 -3.60 -35.08
C VAL A 144 10.32 -2.96 -33.78
N GLU A 145 9.98 -1.67 -33.88
CA GLU A 145 9.35 -0.91 -32.81
C GLU A 145 8.10 -1.68 -32.35
N SER A 146 8.10 -2.11 -31.09
CA SER A 146 7.02 -2.92 -30.56
C SER A 146 5.73 -2.09 -30.62
N VAL A 147 4.71 -2.58 -31.33
CA VAL A 147 3.41 -1.92 -31.43
C VAL A 147 2.94 -1.51 -30.03
N PRO A 148 2.78 -0.21 -29.74
CA PRO A 148 2.34 0.26 -28.43
C PRO A 148 0.96 -0.29 -28.13
N ARG A 149 0.85 -1.19 -27.16
CA ARG A 149 -0.46 -1.65 -26.69
C ARG A 149 -1.04 -0.58 -25.77
N LEU A 150 -2.16 0.00 -26.19
CA LEU A 150 -2.92 0.89 -25.32
C LEU A 150 -3.45 0.11 -24.12
N LYS A 151 -3.15 0.61 -22.93
CA LYS A 151 -3.67 0.06 -21.67
C LYS A 151 -5.09 0.56 -21.47
N ARG A 152 -5.95 -0.25 -20.85
CA ARG A 152 -7.27 0.21 -20.41
C ARG A 152 -7.12 1.06 -19.14
N SER A 153 -7.88 2.15 -19.04
CA SER A 153 -7.90 2.99 -17.85
C SER A 153 -8.77 2.37 -16.76
N THR A 154 -8.17 1.59 -15.86
CA THR A 154 -8.86 1.02 -14.69
C THR A 154 -8.53 1.84 -13.44
N GLY A 155 -9.55 2.26 -12.68
CA GLY A 155 -9.38 2.86 -11.34
C GLY A 155 -9.08 4.37 -11.30
N ILE A 156 -8.97 5.06 -12.44
CA ILE A 156 -8.79 6.51 -12.49
C ILE A 156 -10.14 7.18 -12.84
N PRO A 157 -10.64 8.14 -12.06
CA PRO A 157 -11.86 8.88 -12.38
C PRO A 157 -11.79 9.64 -13.71
N ARG A 158 -12.94 9.77 -14.40
CA ARG A 158 -13.02 10.47 -15.70
C ARG A 158 -12.66 11.96 -15.60
N SER A 159 -12.92 12.60 -14.46
CA SER A 159 -12.57 14.01 -14.22
C SER A 159 -11.07 14.28 -14.31
N PHE A 160 -10.24 13.27 -14.05
CA PHE A 160 -8.78 13.37 -14.14
C PHE A 160 -8.24 12.97 -15.51
N MET A 161 -9.09 12.79 -16.53
CA MET A 161 -8.70 12.40 -17.87
C MET A 161 -9.08 13.45 -18.92
N ILE A 162 -8.19 13.65 -19.89
CA ILE A 162 -8.41 14.47 -21.07
C ILE A 162 -8.62 13.53 -22.25
N GLU A 163 -9.75 13.68 -22.97
CA GLU A 163 -10.01 12.91 -24.18
C GLU A 163 -9.05 13.34 -25.30
N VAL A 164 -8.47 12.37 -25.99
CA VAL A 164 -7.51 12.59 -27.08
C VAL A 164 -7.98 11.82 -28.32
N LYS A 165 -7.78 12.40 -29.51
CA LYS A 165 -8.23 11.78 -30.77
C LYS A 165 -7.28 10.69 -31.26
N ASP A 166 -5.98 10.84 -30.98
CA ASP A 166 -4.94 10.00 -31.57
C ASP A 166 -4.50 8.82 -30.66
N PRO A 167 -4.55 7.57 -31.13
CA PRO A 167 -4.10 6.39 -30.39
C PRO A 167 -2.59 6.38 -30.09
N ASN A 168 -1.79 7.14 -30.86
CA ASN A 168 -0.33 7.13 -30.78
C ASN A 168 0.25 8.21 -29.85
N THR A 169 -0.62 9.00 -29.20
CA THR A 169 -0.17 10.00 -28.22
C THR A 169 0.43 9.31 -26.99
N LYS A 170 1.53 9.87 -26.46
CA LYS A 170 2.25 9.30 -25.32
C LYS A 170 1.32 9.23 -24.11
N GLY A 171 1.16 8.04 -23.54
CA GLY A 171 0.29 7.85 -22.38
C GLY A 171 -1.20 7.71 -22.69
N ALA A 172 -1.60 7.55 -23.95
CA ALA A 172 -2.98 7.26 -24.33
C ALA A 172 -3.47 5.93 -23.72
N MET A 173 -4.62 6.00 -23.06
CA MET A 173 -5.31 4.86 -22.48
C MET A 173 -6.70 4.72 -23.10
N LEU A 174 -7.20 3.49 -23.19
CA LEU A 174 -8.56 3.21 -23.65
C LEU A 174 -9.53 3.28 -22.46
N THR A 175 -10.49 4.18 -22.54
CA THR A 175 -11.57 4.31 -21.55
C THR A 175 -12.64 3.24 -21.73
N ASN A 176 -13.51 3.06 -20.71
CA ASN A 176 -14.64 2.12 -20.82
C ASN A 176 -15.65 2.50 -21.91
N THR A 177 -15.66 3.77 -22.34
CA THR A 177 -16.52 4.26 -23.44
C THR A 177 -15.89 4.07 -24.82
N GLY A 178 -14.71 3.43 -24.90
CA GLY A 178 -14.00 3.18 -26.16
C GLY A 178 -13.25 4.40 -26.71
N LYS A 179 -13.25 5.53 -26.00
CA LYS A 179 -12.47 6.72 -26.37
C LYS A 179 -11.05 6.66 -25.81
N TYR A 180 -10.11 7.30 -26.47
CA TYR A 180 -8.74 7.46 -25.96
C TYR A 180 -8.68 8.65 -25.01
N ALA A 181 -7.99 8.48 -23.88
CA ALA A 181 -7.80 9.55 -22.91
C ALA A 181 -6.43 9.44 -22.23
N ILE A 182 -5.91 10.57 -21.79
CA ILE A 182 -4.65 10.69 -21.05
C ILE A 182 -4.96 11.35 -19.70
N PRO A 183 -4.39 10.88 -18.58
CA PRO A 183 -4.51 11.58 -17.31
C PRO A 183 -3.99 13.03 -17.40
N ILE A 184 -4.70 13.99 -16.80
CA ILE A 184 -4.34 15.44 -16.83
C ILE A 184 -2.89 15.64 -16.38
N ILE A 185 -2.51 15.03 -15.25
CA ILE A 185 -1.15 15.11 -14.68
C ILE A 185 -0.10 14.63 -15.69
N ASN A 186 -0.40 13.56 -16.44
CA ASN A 186 0.53 13.02 -17.44
C ASN A 186 0.61 13.93 -18.66
N ALA A 187 -0.52 14.46 -19.13
CA ALA A 187 -0.56 15.41 -20.24
C ALA A 187 0.28 16.66 -19.93
N GLU A 188 0.15 17.21 -18.72
CA GLU A 188 0.98 18.31 -18.23
C GLU A 188 2.47 17.94 -18.16
N ALA A 189 2.80 16.76 -17.62
CA ALA A 189 4.17 16.28 -17.55
C ALA A 189 4.82 16.13 -18.93
N TYR A 190 4.06 15.66 -19.93
CA TYR A 190 4.54 15.58 -21.31
C TYR A 190 4.72 16.97 -21.94
N ALA A 191 3.86 17.93 -21.59
CA ALA A 191 3.98 19.32 -22.06
C ALA A 191 5.19 20.06 -21.44
N ARG A 192 5.50 19.82 -20.15
CA ARG A 192 6.64 20.46 -19.46
C ARG A 192 8.01 20.00 -19.97
N GLY A 193 8.08 18.85 -20.64
CA GLY A 193 9.32 18.25 -21.13
C GLY A 193 10.20 17.70 -19.99
N LYS A 194 11.02 16.69 -20.27
CA LYS A 194 11.98 16.19 -19.28
C LYS A 194 13.09 17.23 -19.10
N ARG A 195 13.10 17.93 -17.96
CA ARG A 195 14.25 18.71 -17.51
C ARG A 195 15.01 17.85 -16.51
N GLU A 196 16.14 17.30 -16.93
CA GLU A 196 17.05 16.67 -15.97
C GLU A 196 17.72 17.79 -15.17
N ARG A 197 17.47 17.82 -13.86
CA ARG A 197 18.22 18.69 -12.96
C ARG A 197 19.61 18.07 -12.78
N PRO A 198 20.70 18.75 -13.17
CA PRO A 198 22.04 18.22 -12.96
C PRO A 198 22.28 17.96 -11.47
N PRO A 199 22.86 16.81 -11.07
CA PRO A 199 23.08 16.45 -9.66
C PRO A 199 23.97 17.41 -8.85
N PHE A 200 24.62 18.38 -9.51
CA PHE A 200 25.67 19.23 -8.94
C PHE A 200 25.29 20.71 -8.77
N LEU A 201 24.07 21.10 -9.13
CA LEU A 201 23.60 22.45 -8.85
C LEU A 201 23.04 22.48 -7.42
N PRO A 202 23.44 23.46 -6.59
CA PRO A 202 22.78 23.72 -5.32
C PRO A 202 21.27 23.73 -5.52
N GLU A 203 20.54 23.23 -4.52
CA GLU A 203 19.09 23.33 -4.55
C GLU A 203 18.69 24.81 -4.51
N GLU A 204 18.53 25.42 -5.70
CA GLU A 204 17.73 26.62 -5.85
C GLU A 204 16.40 26.34 -5.13
N PRO A 205 16.02 27.16 -4.13
CA PRO A 205 14.80 26.95 -3.38
C PRO A 205 13.66 26.92 -4.40
N SER A 206 13.08 25.74 -4.53
CA SER A 206 11.97 25.49 -5.43
C SER A 206 10.78 26.32 -5.00
N SER A 207 10.71 27.54 -5.54
CA SER A 207 9.57 28.46 -5.49
C SER A 207 8.44 27.91 -6.36
N SER A 208 7.87 26.79 -5.90
CA SER A 208 6.63 26.22 -6.41
C SER A 208 5.82 25.49 -5.34
N SER A 209 6.03 25.82 -4.06
CA SER A 209 4.96 25.85 -3.07
C SER A 209 4.20 27.16 -3.23
N SER A 210 2.89 27.10 -3.13
CA SER A 210 2.02 28.27 -3.08
C SER A 210 2.24 29.03 -1.76
N ASP A 211 3.38 29.70 -1.62
CA ASP A 211 3.63 30.58 -0.51
C ASP A 211 3.19 31.98 -0.95
N GLY A 212 1.97 32.36 -0.54
CA GLY A 212 1.62 33.78 -0.50
C GLY A 212 2.64 34.53 0.36
N PRO A 213 2.74 35.87 0.24
CA PRO A 213 3.58 36.65 1.13
C PRO A 213 3.22 36.26 2.58
N ILE A 214 4.23 35.86 3.35
CA ILE A 214 4.06 35.53 4.78
C ILE A 214 3.32 36.72 5.41
N PRO A 215 2.20 36.48 6.12
CA PRO A 215 1.47 37.58 6.75
C PRO A 215 2.39 38.40 7.63
N ASP A 216 2.32 39.74 7.50
CA ASP A 216 3.13 40.67 8.28
C ASP A 216 2.97 40.49 9.80
N GLU A 217 1.87 39.86 10.23
CA GLU A 217 1.58 39.47 11.62
C GLU A 217 2.54 38.41 12.19
N LEU A 218 3.23 37.64 11.34
CA LEU A 218 4.20 36.62 11.73
C LEU A 218 5.66 37.14 11.71
N LEU A 219 5.87 38.37 11.25
CA LEU A 219 7.18 38.98 11.11
C LEU A 219 7.52 39.82 12.35
N CYS A 220 8.79 39.76 12.74
CA CYS A 220 9.33 40.60 13.79
C CYS A 220 9.55 42.03 13.27
N LEU A 221 9.11 43.04 14.03
CA LEU A 221 9.26 44.44 13.64
C LEU A 221 10.73 44.96 13.70
N ILE A 222 11.66 44.18 14.26
CA ILE A 222 13.09 44.53 14.39
C ILE A 222 13.91 43.89 13.26
N CYS A 223 13.85 42.55 13.10
CA CYS A 223 14.62 41.84 12.07
C CYS A 223 13.88 41.64 10.74
N LYS A 224 12.55 41.89 10.68
CA LYS A 224 11.69 41.69 9.50
C LYS A 224 11.64 40.25 8.96
N ASP A 225 12.13 39.30 9.76
CA ASP A 225 12.02 37.87 9.51
C ASP A 225 10.93 37.25 10.40
N ILE A 226 10.60 35.98 10.13
CA ILE A 226 9.63 35.22 10.91
C ILE A 226 10.05 35.19 12.39
N MET A 227 9.13 35.46 13.30
CA MET A 227 9.41 35.54 14.73
C MET A 227 9.89 34.21 15.31
N THR A 228 11.15 34.13 15.72
CA THR A 228 11.70 33.02 16.51
C THR A 228 11.49 33.30 18.00
N ASP A 229 10.88 32.34 18.71
CA ASP A 229 10.57 32.47 20.14
C ASP A 229 9.80 33.76 20.50
N ALA A 230 8.70 34.02 19.78
CA ALA A 230 7.89 35.21 19.94
C ALA A 230 7.62 35.57 21.42
N ALA A 231 7.98 36.80 21.80
CA ALA A 231 7.78 37.39 23.12
C ALA A 231 6.93 38.67 22.99
N ILE A 232 6.01 38.85 23.92
CA ILE A 232 5.08 39.99 24.02
C ILE A 232 5.63 40.98 25.03
N LEU A 233 5.63 42.25 24.63
CA LEU A 233 5.96 43.36 25.52
C LEU A 233 4.69 43.84 26.26
N PRO A 234 4.70 43.92 27.60
CA PRO A 234 3.49 44.22 28.40
C PRO A 234 2.94 45.64 28.22
N CYS A 235 3.71 46.56 27.67
CA CYS A 235 3.32 47.96 27.49
C CYS A 235 2.38 48.21 26.28
N CYS A 236 2.58 47.47 25.18
CA CYS A 236 1.83 47.69 23.93
C CYS A 236 1.30 46.39 23.29
N GLY A 237 1.64 45.22 23.84
CA GLY A 237 1.18 43.93 23.30
C GLY A 237 1.84 43.52 21.98
N SER A 238 2.86 44.26 21.52
CA SER A 238 3.59 43.92 20.28
C SER A 238 4.49 42.71 20.50
N SER A 239 4.53 41.82 19.50
CA SER A 239 5.35 40.62 19.49
C SER A 239 6.65 40.83 18.71
N TYR A 240 7.74 40.30 19.25
CA TYR A 240 9.08 40.34 18.65
C TYR A 240 9.79 39.01 18.90
N CYS A 241 10.91 38.76 18.22
CA CYS A 241 11.81 37.69 18.64
C CYS A 241 12.37 37.99 20.04
N ASP A 242 12.47 36.98 20.92
CA ASP A 242 12.97 37.15 22.29
C ASP A 242 14.37 37.78 22.32
N GLU A 243 15.27 37.36 21.41
CA GLU A 243 16.61 37.92 21.30
C GLU A 243 16.60 39.37 20.80
N CYS A 244 15.80 39.67 19.78
CA CYS A 244 15.73 41.01 19.20
C CYS A 244 15.22 42.05 20.20
N ILE A 245 14.18 41.72 20.98
CA ILE A 245 13.62 42.66 21.95
C ILE A 245 14.54 42.84 23.16
N ARG A 246 15.21 41.78 23.63
CA ARG A 246 16.21 41.89 24.69
C ARG A 246 17.35 42.80 24.28
N GLN A 247 17.87 42.62 23.07
CA GLN A 247 18.96 43.44 22.55
C GLN A 247 18.53 44.91 22.37
N ALA A 248 17.35 45.16 21.80
CA ALA A 248 16.84 46.52 21.60
C ALA A 248 16.64 47.27 22.92
N LEU A 249 16.16 46.59 23.97
CA LEU A 249 16.00 47.17 25.30
C LEU A 249 17.34 47.40 26.00
N LEU A 250 18.32 46.52 25.81
CA LEU A 250 19.69 46.66 26.33
C LEU A 250 20.47 47.80 25.65
N GLU A 251 20.18 48.08 24.37
CA GLU A 251 20.82 49.14 23.60
C GLU A 251 20.23 50.53 23.91
N SER A 252 18.97 50.59 24.35
CA SER A 252 18.36 51.84 24.82
C SER A 252 18.73 52.12 26.28
N GLU A 253 19.30 53.30 26.57
CA GLU A 253 19.73 53.70 27.93
C GLU A 253 18.58 53.77 28.96
N GLU A 254 17.32 53.85 28.50
CA GLU A 254 16.11 54.01 29.34
C GLU A 254 15.12 52.81 29.22
N TYR A 255 15.56 51.67 28.67
CA TYR A 255 14.70 50.50 28.42
C TYR A 255 13.40 50.86 27.68
N THR A 256 13.57 51.54 26.54
CA THR A 256 12.47 52.17 25.81
C THR A 256 11.86 51.22 24.79
N CYS A 257 10.54 51.06 24.82
CA CYS A 257 9.83 50.24 23.85
C CYS A 257 9.97 50.78 22.40
N PRO A 258 10.28 49.94 21.39
CA PRO A 258 10.39 50.37 20.00
C PRO A 258 9.05 50.68 19.31
N ALA A 259 7.91 50.27 19.87
CA ALA A 259 6.57 50.54 19.30
C ALA A 259 5.82 51.69 19.97
N CYS A 260 5.86 51.80 21.31
CA CYS A 260 5.10 52.81 22.06
C CYS A 260 5.96 53.82 22.82
N HIS A 261 7.29 53.70 22.78
CA HIS A 261 8.24 54.62 23.42
C HIS A 261 8.04 54.83 24.92
N GLN A 262 7.38 53.90 25.62
CA GLN A 262 7.33 53.91 27.08
C GLN A 262 8.70 53.51 27.64
N THR A 263 9.16 54.26 28.64
CA THR A 263 10.38 54.03 29.42
C THR A 263 10.09 53.08 30.60
N ASP A 264 11.13 52.48 31.18
CA ASP A 264 11.07 51.55 32.31
C ASP A 264 10.42 50.18 32.03
N VAL A 265 10.58 49.62 30.82
CA VAL A 265 10.12 48.26 30.54
C VAL A 265 11.12 47.23 31.08
N SER A 266 10.71 46.42 32.05
CA SER A 266 11.59 45.41 32.64
C SER A 266 11.81 44.20 31.72
N LEU A 267 13.09 43.82 31.54
CA LEU A 267 13.51 42.68 30.72
C LEU A 267 12.91 41.33 31.19
N ASP A 268 12.63 41.21 32.48
CA ASP A 268 12.05 39.99 33.08
C ASP A 268 10.53 39.93 32.97
N ALA A 269 9.85 41.03 32.61
CA ALA A 269 8.40 41.06 32.43
C ALA A 269 7.96 40.72 31.00
N LEU A 270 8.89 40.32 30.12
CA LEU A 270 8.59 39.79 28.79
C LEU A 270 7.78 38.49 28.90
N VAL A 271 6.61 38.46 28.28
CA VAL A 271 5.71 37.29 28.33
C VAL A 271 5.81 36.51 27.02
N ALA A 272 6.06 35.20 27.08
CA ALA A 272 6.11 34.37 25.87
C ALA A 272 4.74 34.32 25.15
N ASN A 273 4.72 34.64 23.85
CA ASN A 273 3.52 34.44 23.02
C ASN A 273 3.43 32.98 22.57
N GLN A 274 2.78 32.14 23.36
CA GLN A 274 2.64 30.72 23.04
C GLN A 274 1.90 30.48 21.72
N SER A 275 0.96 31.34 21.36
CA SER A 275 0.17 31.20 20.13
C SER A 275 1.03 31.40 18.89
N LEU A 276 1.87 32.45 18.85
CA LEU A 276 2.77 32.68 17.72
C LEU A 276 3.88 31.64 17.63
N ARG A 277 4.38 31.14 18.77
CA ARG A 277 5.37 30.05 18.81
C ARG A 277 4.84 28.69 18.34
N GLN A 278 3.52 28.49 18.31
CA GLN A 278 2.90 27.26 17.80
C GLN A 278 2.57 27.34 16.30
N VAL A 279 2.45 28.55 15.76
CA VAL A 279 2.05 28.81 14.36
C VAL A 279 3.26 28.93 13.44
N VAL A 280 4.36 29.46 13.97
CA VAL A 280 5.69 29.51 13.33
C VAL A 280 6.41 28.17 13.50
#